data_AF-A0A7Y8LLY2-F1
#
_entry.id   AF-A0A7Y8LLY2-F1
#
_cell.length_a   1.000
_cell.length_b   1.000
_cell.length_c   1.000
_cell.angle_alpha   90.00
_cell.angle_beta   90.00
_cell.angle_gamma   90.00
#
_symmetry.space_group_name_H-M   'P 1'
#
loop_
_entity.id
_entity.type
_entity.pdbx_description
1 polymer ?
#
loop_
_entity_poly.entity_id
_entity_poly.type
_entity_poly.pdbx_seq_one_letter_code
_entity_poly.pdbx_strand_id
1 'polypeptide(L)'
;MSRVVRIVALTICAFFLFTIAVEVNAQRGGGGRYGGGRQEPVGGSPRQQMEIREQQRQQIRATDQQREQYRVAMRCLDRAMTRVRDMERLSKGPGSNMGQLREEQERLRNEFRSMEQEHHRFTERLSAEQREEFRHRLEEMGQIRERINGHLQAMDEEMNRPNPELKTIARRATEMEREMNAWQKRYREIGSEMGIKP
;
A
#
# COMPACT_ATOMS: atom_id res chain seq x y z
N MET A 1 26.97 17.38 -36.28
CA MET A 1 26.20 16.63 -35.25
C MET A 1 27.05 15.47 -34.77
N SER A 2 27.34 15.49 -33.47
CA SER A 2 28.59 15.00 -32.88
C SER A 2 28.60 13.49 -32.61
N ARG A 3 29.78 12.87 -32.82
CA ARG A 3 30.09 11.44 -32.64
C ARG A 3 30.01 10.94 -31.18
N VAL A 4 29.65 11.81 -30.25
CA VAL A 4 29.64 11.57 -28.79
C VAL A 4 28.37 10.82 -28.32
N VAL A 5 27.27 10.86 -29.07
CA VAL A 5 26.01 10.21 -28.65
C VAL A 5 26.02 8.68 -28.80
N ARG A 6 26.95 8.11 -29.58
CA ARG A 6 26.98 6.66 -29.84
C ARG A 6 27.74 5.82 -28.81
N ILE A 7 28.50 6.44 -27.91
CA ILE A 7 29.36 5.71 -26.95
C ILE A 7 28.63 5.42 -25.61
N VAL A 8 27.58 6.16 -25.27
CA VAL A 8 26.83 5.94 -24.02
C VAL A 8 25.81 4.79 -24.15
N ALA A 9 25.47 4.36 -25.37
CA ALA A 9 24.50 3.28 -25.62
C ALA A 9 25.07 1.85 -25.45
N LEU A 10 26.37 1.69 -25.11
CA LEU A 10 27.05 0.40 -25.12
C LEU A 10 27.61 -0.04 -23.75
N THR A 11 27.25 0.65 -22.66
CA THR A 11 27.75 0.35 -21.30
C THR A 11 26.64 0.02 -20.29
N ILE A 12 25.41 -0.22 -20.75
CA ILE A 12 24.27 -0.64 -19.90
C ILE A 12 23.89 -2.12 -20.12
N CYS A 13 24.62 -2.87 -20.95
CA CYS A 13 24.36 -4.30 -21.21
C CYS A 13 25.16 -5.28 -20.33
N ALA A 14 25.92 -4.82 -19.33
CA ALA A 14 26.89 -5.67 -18.60
C ALA A 14 26.61 -5.86 -17.10
N PHE A 15 25.40 -5.55 -16.61
CA PHE A 15 25.03 -5.75 -15.19
C PHE A 15 23.80 -6.65 -14.99
N PHE A 16 23.45 -7.47 -16.00
CA PHE A 16 22.30 -8.40 -15.95
C PHE A 16 22.70 -9.88 -15.86
N LEU A 17 23.90 -10.20 -15.38
CA LEU A 17 24.36 -11.58 -15.21
C LEU A 17 24.96 -11.81 -13.82
N PHE A 18 24.15 -11.64 -12.77
CA PHE A 18 24.44 -12.21 -11.46
C PHE A 18 23.21 -12.90 -10.87
N THR A 19 23.14 -14.20 -11.16
CA THR A 19 22.97 -15.29 -10.19
C THR A 19 21.76 -15.26 -9.24
N ILE A 20 20.72 -16.01 -9.57
CA ILE A 20 19.95 -16.75 -8.56
C ILE A 20 19.83 -18.21 -9.02
N ALA A 21 20.67 -19.06 -8.44
CA ALA A 21 20.43 -20.49 -8.38
C ALA A 21 19.31 -20.72 -7.37
N VAL A 22 18.12 -21.09 -7.85
CA VAL A 22 17.05 -21.60 -6.99
C VAL A 22 17.26 -23.10 -6.86
N GLU A 23 17.78 -23.54 -5.72
CA GLU A 23 17.75 -24.93 -5.31
C GLU A 23 16.29 -25.33 -5.06
N VAL A 24 15.73 -26.06 -6.03
CA VAL A 24 14.47 -26.79 -5.87
C VAL A 24 14.77 -28.00 -4.99
N ASN A 25 14.64 -27.83 -3.68
CA ASN A 25 14.70 -28.95 -2.75
C ASN A 25 13.33 -29.66 -2.72
N ALA A 26 13.17 -30.62 -3.61
CA ALA A 26 12.09 -31.59 -3.59
C ALA A 26 12.48 -32.77 -2.68
N GLN A 27 11.89 -32.85 -1.50
CA GLN A 27 12.00 -34.00 -0.58
C GLN A 27 10.59 -34.22 0.01
N ARG A 28 9.78 -35.15 -0.52
CA ARG A 28 9.76 -36.61 -0.35
C ARG A 28 9.60 -37.06 1.11
N GLY A 29 8.50 -37.79 1.36
CA GLY A 29 8.24 -38.60 2.58
C GLY A 29 6.99 -38.14 3.31
N GLY A 30 5.88 -38.89 3.30
CA GLY A 30 5.70 -40.09 4.12
C GLY A 30 5.12 -39.65 5.47
N GLY A 31 3.83 -39.81 5.75
CA GLY A 31 3.24 -41.09 6.09
C GLY A 31 2.93 -41.10 7.61
N GLY A 32 1.65 -41.14 7.96
CA GLY A 32 1.13 -41.58 9.27
C GLY A 32 1.41 -40.70 10.49
N ARG A 33 0.35 -40.35 11.25
CA ARG A 33 0.04 -41.03 12.52
C ARG A 33 -1.24 -40.48 13.16
N TYR A 34 -2.14 -41.40 13.46
CA TYR A 34 -3.12 -41.27 14.54
C TYR A 34 -2.41 -40.97 15.87
N GLY A 35 -3.06 -40.26 16.79
CA GLY A 35 -2.73 -40.36 18.20
C GLY A 35 -3.05 -39.12 19.01
N GLY A 36 -3.99 -39.26 19.95
CA GLY A 36 -4.40 -38.23 20.89
C GLY A 36 -3.26 -37.68 21.74
N GLY A 37 -3.48 -36.45 22.18
CA GLY A 37 -2.59 -35.72 23.08
C GLY A 37 -3.11 -34.30 23.23
N ARG A 38 -4.24 -34.14 23.92
CA ARG A 38 -4.71 -32.84 24.40
C ARG A 38 -3.70 -32.39 25.46
N GLN A 39 -2.59 -31.79 25.03
CA GLN A 39 -1.68 -31.08 25.90
C GLN A 39 -2.44 -29.83 26.36
N GLU A 40 -2.97 -29.89 27.58
CA GLU A 40 -3.42 -28.70 28.28
C GLU A 40 -2.24 -27.73 28.38
N PRO A 41 -2.43 -26.45 28.01
CA PRO A 41 -1.38 -25.46 28.15
C PRO A 41 -0.99 -25.34 29.63
N VAL A 42 0.30 -25.53 29.89
CA VAL A 42 0.93 -25.38 31.20
C VAL A 42 0.67 -23.96 31.74
N GLY A 43 -0.34 -23.85 32.61
CA GLY A 43 -0.19 -23.32 33.97
C GLY A 43 0.32 -21.88 34.17
N GLY A 44 0.14 -20.95 33.22
CA GLY A 44 0.25 -19.53 33.54
C GLY A 44 -0.98 -19.07 34.31
N SER A 45 -0.83 -18.49 35.50
CA SER A 45 -1.98 -17.92 36.21
C SER A 45 -2.66 -16.86 35.32
N PRO A 46 -4.00 -16.72 35.32
CA PRO A 46 -4.71 -15.70 34.51
C PRO A 46 -4.15 -14.29 34.68
N ARG A 47 -3.57 -14.01 35.86
CA ARG A 47 -2.91 -12.74 36.19
C ARG A 47 -1.64 -12.51 35.39
N GLN A 48 -0.80 -13.54 35.22
CA GLN A 48 0.45 -13.45 34.45
C GLN A 48 0.18 -13.25 32.95
N GLN A 49 -0.88 -13.88 32.42
CA GLN A 49 -1.27 -13.69 31.02
C GLN A 49 -1.82 -12.28 30.75
N MET A 50 -2.54 -11.68 31.70
CA MET A 50 -2.96 -10.28 31.59
C MET A 50 -1.78 -9.32 31.60
N GLU A 51 -0.79 -9.54 32.48
CA GLU A 51 0.40 -8.69 32.59
C GLU A 51 1.24 -8.70 31.30
N ILE A 52 1.45 -9.88 30.70
CA ILE A 52 2.15 -10.00 29.41
C ILE A 52 1.41 -9.22 28.31
N ARG A 53 0.08 -9.33 28.24
CA ARG A 53 -0.72 -8.59 27.26
C ARG A 53 -0.68 -7.09 27.49
N GLU A 54 -0.64 -6.65 28.73
CA GLU A 54 -0.55 -5.22 29.05
C GLU A 54 0.82 -4.66 28.67
N GLN A 55 1.90 -5.38 28.97
CA GLN A 55 3.25 -5.01 28.52
C GLN A 55 3.33 -4.94 26.99
N GLN A 56 2.77 -5.93 26.28
CA GLN A 56 2.70 -5.89 24.81
C GLN A 56 1.92 -4.68 24.31
N ARG A 57 0.77 -4.34 24.93
CA ARG A 57 -0.01 -3.14 24.58
C ARG A 57 0.75 -1.84 24.78
N GLN A 58 1.60 -1.77 25.82
CA GLN A 58 2.43 -0.60 26.07
C GLN A 58 3.53 -0.46 25.01
N GLN A 59 4.09 -1.56 24.53
CA GLN A 59 5.13 -1.56 23.48
C GLN A 59 4.59 -1.08 22.12
N ILE A 60 3.34 -1.38 21.79
CA ILE A 60 2.74 -0.98 20.51
C ILE A 60 2.12 0.44 20.51
N ARG A 61 2.09 1.12 21.66
CA ARG A 61 1.42 2.42 21.78
C ARG A 61 2.09 3.51 20.94
N ALA A 62 1.27 4.28 20.22
CA ALA A 62 1.78 5.39 19.42
C ALA A 62 2.37 6.51 20.29
N THR A 63 3.55 6.99 19.92
CA THR A 63 4.11 8.26 20.38
C THR A 63 3.32 9.45 19.83
N ASP A 64 3.48 10.64 20.41
CA ASP A 64 2.78 11.83 19.92
C ASP A 64 3.18 12.21 18.48
N GLN A 65 4.45 12.01 18.14
CA GLN A 65 4.94 12.20 16.77
C GLN A 65 4.29 11.21 15.79
N GLN A 66 4.18 9.94 16.17
CA GLN A 66 3.48 8.92 15.35
C GLN A 66 2.00 9.26 15.19
N ARG A 67 1.34 9.75 16.26
CA ARG A 67 -0.06 10.20 16.20
C ARG A 67 -0.26 11.34 15.21
N GLU A 68 0.63 12.34 15.21
CA GLU A 68 0.50 13.45 14.26
C GLU A 68 0.80 13.01 12.84
N GLN A 69 1.86 12.23 12.65
CA GLN A 69 2.21 11.67 11.33
C GLN A 69 1.07 10.83 10.75
N TYR A 70 0.40 10.04 11.60
CA TYR A 70 -0.80 9.29 11.24
C TYR A 70 -1.94 10.20 10.74
N ARG A 71 -2.24 11.30 11.46
CA ARG A 71 -3.28 12.25 11.07
C ARG A 71 -2.95 12.94 9.75
N VAL A 72 -1.69 13.33 9.54
CA VAL A 72 -1.21 13.90 8.29
C VAL A 72 -1.43 12.92 7.13
N ALA A 73 -1.01 11.66 7.28
CA ALA A 73 -1.19 10.64 6.26
C ALA A 73 -2.68 10.38 5.94
N MET A 74 -3.55 10.31 6.95
CA MET A 74 -5.00 10.19 6.77
C MET A 74 -5.60 11.38 6.01
N ARG A 75 -5.20 12.62 6.32
CA ARG A 75 -5.63 13.81 5.56
C ARG A 75 -5.19 13.76 4.10
N CYS A 76 -3.99 13.26 3.82
CA CYS A 76 -3.53 13.08 2.43
C CYS A 76 -4.36 12.03 1.70
N LEU A 77 -4.67 10.90 2.34
CA LEU A 77 -5.53 9.86 1.79
C LEU A 77 -6.94 10.38 1.48
N ASP A 78 -7.55 11.15 2.38
CA ASP A 78 -8.88 11.73 2.17
C ASP A 78 -8.91 12.70 0.97
N ARG A 79 -7.85 13.50 0.78
CA ARG A 79 -7.71 14.35 -0.41
C ARG A 79 -7.57 13.54 -1.69
N ALA A 80 -6.72 12.50 -1.69
CA ALA A 80 -6.58 11.60 -2.84
C ALA A 80 -7.92 10.92 -3.20
N MET A 81 -8.66 10.41 -2.20
CA MET A 81 -10.00 9.84 -2.40
C MET A 81 -11.00 10.84 -2.97
N THR A 82 -10.95 12.10 -2.50
CA THR A 82 -11.80 13.17 -3.04
C THR A 82 -11.51 13.38 -4.54
N ARG A 83 -10.24 13.41 -4.94
CA ARG A 83 -9.84 13.52 -6.35
C ARG A 83 -10.29 12.33 -7.20
N VAL A 84 -10.23 11.11 -6.66
CA VAL A 84 -10.77 9.92 -7.35
C VAL A 84 -12.28 10.06 -7.60
N ARG A 85 -13.05 10.53 -6.63
CA ARG A 85 -14.50 10.76 -6.77
C ARG A 85 -14.82 11.87 -7.77
N ASP A 86 -14.03 12.94 -7.77
CA ASP A 86 -14.20 14.03 -8.74
C ASP A 86 -13.89 13.54 -10.16
N MET A 87 -12.84 12.73 -10.35
CA MET A 87 -12.55 12.05 -11.62
C MET A 87 -13.71 11.16 -12.09
N GLU A 88 -14.29 10.37 -11.19
CA GLU A 88 -15.44 9.53 -11.49
C GLU A 88 -16.66 10.38 -11.91
N ARG A 89 -16.96 11.44 -11.15
CA ARG A 89 -18.10 12.35 -11.43
C ARG A 89 -17.92 13.06 -12.76
N LEU A 90 -16.72 13.59 -13.03
CA LEU A 90 -16.40 14.25 -14.29
C LEU A 90 -16.55 13.28 -15.46
N SER A 91 -16.06 12.05 -15.34
CA SER A 91 -16.12 11.04 -16.41
C SER A 91 -17.56 10.57 -16.74
N LYS A 92 -18.48 10.68 -15.79
CA LYS A 92 -19.90 10.32 -15.97
C LYS A 92 -20.77 11.52 -16.34
N GLY A 93 -20.27 12.74 -16.18
CA GLY A 93 -21.04 13.97 -16.32
C GLY A 93 -21.29 14.38 -17.77
N PRO A 94 -22.44 15.00 -18.08
CA PRO A 94 -22.66 15.62 -19.39
C PRO A 94 -21.62 16.73 -19.62
N GLY A 95 -21.03 16.79 -20.82
CA GLY A 95 -19.99 17.77 -21.14
C GLY A 95 -18.61 17.45 -20.57
N SER A 96 -18.35 16.18 -20.21
CA SER A 96 -17.02 15.68 -19.86
C SER A 96 -15.94 16.23 -20.81
N ASN A 97 -15.04 17.05 -20.28
CA ASN A 97 -13.95 17.64 -21.03
C ASN A 97 -12.65 16.89 -20.72
N MET A 98 -12.01 16.32 -21.75
CA MET A 98 -10.73 15.62 -21.60
C MET A 98 -9.62 16.49 -21.02
N GLY A 99 -9.63 17.80 -21.26
CA GLY A 99 -8.71 18.73 -20.62
C GLY A 99 -8.86 18.76 -19.10
N GLN A 100 -10.10 18.81 -18.60
CA GLN A 100 -10.40 18.79 -17.16
C GLN A 100 -10.05 17.44 -16.53
N LEU A 101 -10.30 16.32 -17.23
CA LEU A 101 -9.93 14.99 -16.75
C LEU A 101 -8.41 14.82 -16.62
N ARG A 102 -7.62 15.36 -17.57
CA ARG A 102 -6.16 15.34 -17.46
C ARG A 102 -5.67 16.19 -16.29
N GLU A 103 -6.27 17.35 -16.08
CA GLU A 103 -5.94 18.21 -14.94
C GLU A 103 -6.24 17.52 -13.60
N GLU A 104 -7.42 16.91 -13.46
CA GLU A 104 -7.77 16.17 -12.23
C GLU A 104 -6.94 14.90 -12.06
N GLN A 105 -6.55 14.21 -13.12
CA GLN A 105 -5.62 13.08 -13.03
C GLN A 105 -4.25 13.53 -12.50
N GLU A 106 -3.73 14.66 -12.98
CA GLU A 106 -2.44 15.19 -12.51
C GLU A 106 -2.53 15.62 -11.03
N ARG A 107 -3.63 16.26 -10.63
CA ARG A 107 -3.90 16.56 -9.21
C ARG A 107 -3.98 15.29 -8.37
N LEU A 108 -4.67 14.26 -8.86
CA LEU A 108 -4.76 12.95 -8.20
C LEU A 108 -3.38 12.30 -8.03
N ARG A 109 -2.53 12.32 -9.06
CA ARG A 109 -1.15 11.81 -8.98
C ARG A 109 -0.34 12.52 -7.91
N ASN A 110 -0.45 13.85 -7.84
CA ASN A 110 0.28 14.63 -6.85
C ASN A 110 -0.22 14.35 -5.42
N GLU A 111 -1.54 14.29 -5.19
CA GLU A 111 -2.09 13.92 -3.89
C GLU A 111 -1.73 12.48 -3.48
N PHE A 112 -1.75 11.54 -4.43
CA PHE A 112 -1.35 10.15 -4.17
C PHE A 112 0.15 10.06 -3.81
N ARG A 113 1.03 10.77 -4.53
CA ARG A 113 2.45 10.86 -4.21
C ARG A 113 2.67 11.45 -2.81
N SER A 114 1.95 12.50 -2.44
CA SER A 114 2.01 13.07 -1.09
C SER A 114 1.53 12.06 -0.04
N MET A 115 0.46 11.32 -0.31
CA MET A 115 0.00 10.24 0.56
C MET A 115 1.06 9.15 0.75
N GLU A 116 1.73 8.71 -0.33
CA GLU A 116 2.81 7.71 -0.27
C GLU A 116 4.01 8.22 0.55
N GLN A 117 4.39 9.48 0.38
CA GLN A 117 5.48 10.10 1.16
C GLN A 117 5.16 10.13 2.65
N GLU A 118 3.93 10.52 3.02
CA GLU A 118 3.51 10.57 4.42
C GLU A 118 3.31 9.18 5.02
N HIS A 119 2.90 8.19 4.22
CA HIS A 119 2.89 6.78 4.60
C HIS A 119 4.31 6.27 4.86
N HIS A 120 5.27 6.56 3.98
CA HIS A 120 6.66 6.15 4.17
C HIS A 120 7.25 6.77 5.45
N ARG A 121 7.07 8.08 5.64
CA ARG A 121 7.45 8.81 6.87
C ARG A 121 6.82 8.26 8.14
N PHE A 122 5.61 7.72 8.06
CA PHE A 122 4.95 7.04 9.17
C PHE A 122 5.63 5.70 9.45
N THR A 123 5.81 4.87 8.42
CA THR A 123 6.42 3.54 8.53
C THR A 123 7.86 3.60 9.06
N GLU A 124 8.66 4.58 8.63
CA GLU A 124 10.03 4.79 9.11
C GLU A 124 10.08 5.16 10.61
N ARG A 125 9.03 5.78 11.14
CA ARG A 125 8.94 6.16 12.55
C ARG A 125 8.45 5.04 13.46
N LEU A 126 8.00 3.92 12.91
CA LEU A 126 7.62 2.76 13.71
C LEU A 126 8.85 2.12 14.34
N SER A 127 8.73 1.70 15.60
CA SER A 127 9.77 0.88 16.26
C SER A 127 9.93 -0.47 15.54
N ALA A 128 11.00 -1.22 15.85
CA ALA A 128 11.20 -2.53 15.26
C ALA A 128 10.05 -3.49 15.62
N GLU A 129 9.60 -3.45 16.88
CA GLU A 129 8.48 -4.25 17.41
C GLU A 129 7.17 -3.87 16.73
N GLN A 130 6.88 -2.57 16.58
CA GLN A 130 5.69 -2.10 15.86
C GLN A 130 5.71 -2.51 14.39
N ARG A 131 6.88 -2.47 13.73
CA ARG A 131 7.01 -2.92 12.33
C ARG A 131 6.78 -4.41 12.19
N GLU A 132 7.31 -5.22 13.11
CA GLU A 132 7.08 -6.66 13.08
C GLU A 132 5.61 -6.99 13.33
N GLU A 133 4.98 -6.34 14.32
CA GLU A 133 3.55 -6.49 14.62
C GLU A 133 2.68 -6.15 13.40
N PHE A 134 3.02 -5.09 12.67
CA PHE A 134 2.23 -4.61 11.53
C PHE A 134 2.72 -5.10 10.16
N ARG A 135 3.72 -6.00 10.10
CA ARG A 135 4.38 -6.40 8.85
C ARG A 135 3.39 -6.80 7.76
N HIS A 136 2.47 -7.71 8.07
CA HIS A 136 1.47 -8.18 7.10
C HIS A 136 0.59 -7.05 6.57
N ARG A 137 0.15 -6.11 7.42
CA ARG A 137 -0.68 -4.98 6.97
C ARG A 137 0.12 -4.00 6.11
N LEU A 138 1.38 -3.76 6.45
CA LEU A 138 2.27 -2.91 5.65
C LEU A 138 2.53 -3.54 4.27
N GLU A 139 2.69 -4.85 4.18
CA GLU A 139 2.80 -5.60 2.91
C GLU A 139 1.52 -5.49 2.07
N GLU A 140 0.34 -5.72 2.68
CA GLU A 140 -0.95 -5.56 1.99
C GLU A 140 -1.14 -4.14 1.45
N MET A 141 -0.76 -3.11 2.22
CA MET A 141 -0.76 -1.73 1.76
C MET A 141 0.19 -1.53 0.57
N GLY A 142 1.36 -2.15 0.59
CA GLY A 142 2.28 -2.18 -0.56
C GLY A 142 1.63 -2.74 -1.84
N GLN A 143 0.85 -3.82 -1.72
CA GLN A 143 0.11 -4.40 -2.86
C GLN A 143 -1.04 -3.50 -3.33
N ILE A 144 -1.77 -2.87 -2.41
CA ILE A 144 -2.81 -1.89 -2.75
C ILE A 144 -2.18 -0.72 -3.53
N ARG A 145 -0.99 -0.26 -3.11
CA ARG A 145 -0.22 0.80 -3.80
C ARG A 145 0.01 0.47 -5.27
N GLU A 146 0.48 -0.75 -5.53
CA GLU A 146 0.79 -1.23 -6.88
C GLU A 146 -0.47 -1.26 -7.76
N ARG A 147 -1.60 -1.70 -7.20
CA ARG A 147 -2.89 -1.68 -7.91
C ARG A 147 -3.34 -0.25 -8.23
N ILE A 148 -3.26 0.68 -7.28
CA ILE A 148 -3.60 2.09 -7.53
C ILE A 148 -2.69 2.69 -8.62
N ASN A 149 -1.38 2.45 -8.56
CA ASN A 149 -0.45 2.90 -9.61
C ASN A 149 -0.78 2.30 -10.98
N GLY A 150 -1.16 1.02 -11.04
CA GLY A 150 -1.63 0.39 -12.26
C GLY A 150 -2.89 1.06 -12.84
N HIS A 151 -3.84 1.44 -11.98
CA HIS A 151 -5.03 2.19 -12.41
C HIS A 151 -4.68 3.61 -12.90
N LEU A 152 -3.76 4.31 -12.23
CA LEU A 152 -3.28 5.63 -12.64
C LEU A 152 -2.61 5.60 -14.02
N GLN A 153 -1.79 4.57 -14.28
CA GLN A 153 -1.16 4.35 -15.58
C GLN A 153 -2.20 4.01 -16.65
N ALA A 154 -3.11 3.06 -16.39
CA ALA A 154 -4.13 2.67 -17.36
C ALA A 154 -5.06 3.84 -17.76
N MET A 155 -5.35 4.75 -16.82
CA MET A 155 -6.09 5.98 -17.13
C MET A 155 -5.29 6.94 -18.03
N ASP A 156 -3.98 7.05 -17.83
CA ASP A 156 -3.10 7.88 -18.67
C ASP A 156 -3.08 7.37 -20.10
N GLU A 157 -2.88 6.05 -20.25
CA GLU A 157 -2.92 5.37 -21.53
C GLU A 157 -4.26 5.58 -22.22
N GLU A 158 -5.38 5.46 -21.49
CA GLU A 158 -6.73 5.72 -22.02
C GLU A 158 -6.90 7.17 -22.48
N MET A 159 -6.47 8.15 -21.67
CA MET A 159 -6.59 9.57 -22.00
C MET A 159 -5.68 10.01 -23.15
N ASN A 160 -4.63 9.24 -23.46
CA ASN A 160 -3.71 9.51 -24.56
C ASN A 160 -4.11 8.81 -25.87
N ARG A 161 -5.19 8.03 -25.89
CA ARG A 161 -5.73 7.44 -27.12
C ARG A 161 -6.33 8.52 -28.04
N PRO A 162 -6.37 8.28 -29.37
CA PRO A 162 -7.06 9.18 -30.30
C PRO A 162 -8.56 9.34 -30.01
N ASN A 163 -9.19 8.31 -29.43
CA ASN A 163 -10.59 8.31 -29.03
C ASN A 163 -10.73 7.74 -27.60
N PRO A 164 -10.47 8.55 -26.55
CA PRO A 164 -10.54 8.11 -25.16
C PRO A 164 -11.96 7.70 -24.74
N GLU A 165 -12.09 6.58 -24.05
CA GLU A 165 -13.35 6.10 -23.51
C GLU A 165 -13.59 6.56 -22.07
N LEU A 166 -14.45 7.55 -21.90
CA LEU A 166 -14.84 8.09 -20.59
C LEU A 166 -15.39 7.02 -19.62
N LYS A 167 -16.12 6.02 -20.15
CA LYS A 167 -16.61 4.89 -19.36
C LYS A 167 -15.48 4.07 -18.76
N THR A 168 -14.38 3.90 -19.50
CA THR A 168 -13.20 3.18 -19.02
C THR A 168 -12.51 3.98 -17.91
N ILE A 169 -12.34 5.29 -18.08
CA ILE A 169 -11.80 6.18 -17.03
C ILE A 169 -12.66 6.13 -15.76
N ALA A 170 -13.99 6.26 -15.89
CA ALA A 170 -14.93 6.19 -14.76
C ALA A 170 -14.79 4.87 -13.99
N ARG A 171 -14.74 3.74 -14.70
CA ARG A 171 -14.55 2.41 -14.09
C ARG A 171 -13.24 2.33 -13.31
N ARG A 172 -12.13 2.84 -13.87
CA ARG A 172 -10.84 2.87 -13.17
C ARG A 172 -10.89 3.74 -11.92
N ALA A 173 -11.57 4.89 -11.98
CA ALA A 173 -11.80 5.72 -10.80
C ALA A 173 -12.56 4.96 -9.69
N THR A 174 -13.65 4.26 -10.03
CA THR A 174 -14.37 3.42 -9.07
C THR A 174 -13.49 2.31 -8.48
N GLU A 175 -12.67 1.65 -9.29
CA GLU A 175 -11.73 0.60 -8.83
C GLU A 175 -10.70 1.18 -7.84
N MET A 176 -10.08 2.32 -8.17
CA MET A 176 -9.16 3.00 -7.26
C MET A 176 -9.83 3.42 -5.95
N GLU A 177 -11.08 3.89 -5.96
CA GLU A 177 -11.77 4.26 -4.73
C GLU A 177 -11.91 3.04 -3.80
N ARG A 178 -12.20 1.85 -4.35
CA ARG A 178 -12.27 0.61 -3.56
C ARG A 178 -10.91 0.27 -2.95
N GLU A 179 -9.84 0.39 -3.73
CA GLU A 179 -8.48 0.17 -3.25
C GLU A 179 -8.08 1.18 -2.17
N MET A 180 -8.40 2.46 -2.33
CA MET A 180 -8.14 3.49 -1.32
C MET A 180 -8.96 3.27 -0.04
N ASN A 181 -10.19 2.77 -0.14
CA ASN A 181 -10.97 2.37 1.03
C ASN A 181 -10.32 1.19 1.77
N ALA A 182 -9.78 0.21 1.03
CA ALA A 182 -9.03 -0.90 1.64
C ALA A 182 -7.76 -0.39 2.35
N TRP A 183 -7.03 0.54 1.73
CA TRP A 183 -5.89 1.22 2.35
C TRP A 183 -6.29 1.94 3.64
N GLN A 184 -7.37 2.75 3.58
CA GLN A 184 -7.88 3.49 4.73
C GLN A 184 -8.24 2.55 5.88
N LYS A 185 -8.89 1.42 5.57
CA LYS A 185 -9.23 0.39 6.55
C LYS A 185 -7.99 -0.16 7.25
N ARG A 186 -6.94 -0.55 6.50
CA ARG A 186 -5.68 -1.03 7.08
C ARG A 186 -5.01 0.02 7.96
N TYR A 187 -5.04 1.28 7.53
CA TYR A 187 -4.51 2.38 8.33
C TYR A 187 -5.30 2.59 9.63
N ARG A 188 -6.63 2.49 9.60
CA ARG A 188 -7.47 2.56 10.81
C ARG A 188 -7.21 1.40 11.77
N GLU A 189 -6.99 0.20 11.26
CA GLU A 189 -6.63 -0.98 12.08
C GLU A 189 -5.31 -0.74 12.83
N ILE A 190 -4.27 -0.28 12.12
CA ILE A 190 -2.97 0.08 12.73
C ILE A 190 -3.16 1.19 13.79
N GLY A 191 -3.88 2.26 13.43
CA GLY A 191 -4.14 3.37 14.35
C GLY A 191 -4.84 2.92 15.63
N SER A 192 -5.89 2.09 15.51
CA SER A 192 -6.63 1.55 16.65
C SER A 192 -5.74 0.72 17.57
N GLU A 193 -4.88 -0.13 17.03
CA GLU A 193 -3.99 -0.99 17.83
C GLU A 193 -2.89 -0.20 18.52
N MET A 194 -2.38 0.86 17.89
CA MET A 194 -1.47 1.82 18.53
C MET A 194 -2.17 2.76 19.53
N GLY A 195 -3.48 2.62 19.73
CA GLY A 195 -4.28 3.45 20.62
C GLY A 195 -4.47 4.89 20.12
N ILE A 196 -4.42 5.11 18.80
CA ILE A 196 -4.78 6.36 18.13
C ILE A 196 -6.30 6.36 17.95
N LYS A 197 -6.97 7.33 18.57
CA LYS A 197 -8.41 7.52 18.36
C LYS A 197 -8.64 8.20 17.01
N PRO A 198 -9.63 7.74 16.22
CA PRO A 198 -10.02 8.42 14.99
C PRO A 198 -10.52 9.85 15.24
#